data_AF-A0A940NZM9-F1
#
_entry.id   AF-A0A940NZM9-F1
#
_cell.length_a   1.000
_cell.length_b   1.000
_cell.length_c   1.000
_cell.angle_alpha   90.00
_cell.angle_beta   90.00
_cell.angle_gamma   90.00
#
_symmetry.space_group_name_H-M   'P 1'
#
loop_
_entity.id
_entity.type
_entity.pdbx_description
1 polymer ?
#
loop_
_entity_poly.entity_id
_entity_poly.type
_entity_poly.pdbx_seq_one_letter_code
_entity_poly.pdbx_strand_id
1 'polypeptide(L)'
;MKKRLLFLMLPLLMLLPLLCPFTVQAADAKAVIYDESGRLGKDYDACLNRLQKAASKTNMNVAVVIGVENRTDITIESLAVTSYDELFGKNSSGLLYYMDLKGYSPYDYITTSGMAHFFYTNSAEDDRIDAMFDAMDPYLYPIGSEDVPGAVMQFAEEVEYYFDAGIPEHYFYYDDETRLYYTMGEDGNVKTSNSKPYRDNSVIIMITFMFTMVGLLVAVIVFFAVKSRYKFKYSLSPTNYVNRKNVEFYNQYDNFVHAHTSKVPLNSDSGSGHRSGGSHHSGGHSHGGHGGGGHHR
;
A
#
# COMPACT_ATOMS: atom_id res chain seq x y z
N MET A 1 44.82 -59.04 -2.52
CA MET A 1 44.66 -57.99 -1.49
C MET A 1 44.28 -56.60 -2.03
N LYS A 2 44.45 -56.31 -3.35
CA LYS A 2 44.16 -54.97 -3.92
C LYS A 2 42.67 -54.60 -4.10
N LYS A 3 41.75 -55.57 -4.23
CA LYS A 3 40.32 -55.30 -4.47
C LYS A 3 39.50 -54.96 -3.20
N ARG A 4 40.00 -55.33 -2.00
CA ARG A 4 39.35 -54.99 -0.72
C ARG A 4 39.69 -53.56 -0.24
N LEU A 5 40.81 -53.00 -0.71
CA LEU A 5 41.19 -51.62 -0.42
C LEU A 5 40.32 -50.61 -1.19
N LEU A 6 39.91 -50.94 -2.41
CA LEU A 6 39.05 -50.09 -3.25
C LEU A 6 37.63 -49.93 -2.66
N PHE A 7 37.09 -50.99 -2.04
CA PHE A 7 35.76 -50.96 -1.42
C PHE A 7 35.70 -50.14 -0.12
N LEU A 8 36.85 -49.89 0.51
CA LEU A 8 36.96 -49.10 1.74
C LEU A 8 37.20 -47.61 1.49
N MET A 9 37.66 -47.25 0.28
CA MET A 9 37.93 -45.85 -0.13
C MET A 9 36.67 -45.14 -0.69
N LEU A 10 35.70 -45.90 -1.22
CA LEU A 10 34.46 -45.36 -1.79
C LEU A 10 33.57 -44.60 -0.78
N PRO A 11 33.33 -45.08 0.46
CA PRO A 11 32.56 -44.33 1.44
C PRO A 11 33.34 -43.13 2.00
N LEU A 12 34.68 -43.19 2.01
CA LEU A 12 35.55 -42.09 2.46
C LEU A 12 35.53 -40.90 1.47
N LEU A 13 35.43 -41.17 0.17
CA LEU A 13 35.32 -40.15 -0.87
C LEU A 13 33.93 -39.47 -0.87
N MET A 14 32.87 -40.19 -0.49
CA MET A 14 31.52 -39.61 -0.32
C MET A 14 31.38 -38.79 0.97
N LEU A 15 32.25 -38.95 1.95
CA LEU A 15 32.25 -38.14 3.18
C LEU A 15 33.07 -36.84 3.05
N LEU A 16 33.95 -36.75 2.04
CA LEU A 16 34.81 -35.59 1.80
C LEU A 16 34.06 -34.26 1.52
N PRO A 17 32.90 -34.22 0.83
CA PRO A 17 32.14 -32.98 0.66
C PRO A 17 31.40 -32.54 1.94
N LEU A 18 31.40 -33.31 3.03
CA LEU A 18 30.82 -32.91 4.32
C LEU A 18 31.79 -32.06 5.18
N LEU A 19 33.09 -32.08 4.86
CA LEU A 19 34.16 -31.45 5.66
C LEU A 19 34.62 -30.10 5.10
N CYS A 20 34.22 -29.74 3.88
CA CYS A 20 34.31 -28.37 3.40
C CYS A 20 32.94 -27.72 3.60
N PRO A 21 32.73 -26.85 4.60
CA PRO A 21 31.62 -25.92 4.50
C PRO A 21 31.81 -25.19 3.17
N PHE A 22 30.91 -25.39 2.22
CA PHE A 22 30.74 -24.40 1.16
C PHE A 22 30.36 -23.13 1.90
N THR A 23 31.34 -22.27 2.19
CA THR A 23 31.05 -20.87 2.45
C THR A 23 30.51 -20.37 1.12
N VAL A 24 29.19 -20.39 0.97
CA VAL A 24 28.51 -19.51 0.03
C VAL A 24 28.90 -18.13 0.51
N GLN A 25 29.92 -17.54 -0.12
CA GLN A 25 30.21 -16.14 0.05
C GLN A 25 28.98 -15.44 -0.48
N ALA A 26 28.13 -14.91 0.41
CA ALA A 26 27.10 -13.97 0.00
C ALA A 26 27.80 -12.91 -0.85
N ALA A 27 27.33 -12.67 -2.07
CA ALA A 27 27.83 -11.57 -2.86
C ALA A 27 27.62 -10.31 -2.01
N ASP A 28 28.71 -9.63 -1.68
CA ASP A 28 28.68 -8.45 -0.81
C ASP A 28 27.72 -7.43 -1.43
N ALA A 29 26.80 -6.90 -0.63
CA ALA A 29 25.82 -5.92 -1.11
C ALA A 29 26.54 -4.68 -1.65
N LYS A 30 26.15 -4.22 -2.83
CA LYS A 30 26.88 -3.19 -3.57
C LYS A 30 26.12 -1.86 -3.58
N ALA A 31 26.86 -0.77 -3.46
CA ALA A 31 26.36 0.56 -3.74
C ALA A 31 26.95 1.13 -5.04
N VAL A 32 26.13 1.83 -5.84
CA VAL A 32 26.55 2.49 -7.08
C VAL A 32 25.89 3.87 -7.19
N ILE A 33 26.65 4.88 -7.61
CA ILE A 33 26.10 6.18 -8.00
C ILE A 33 26.49 6.49 -9.44
N TYR A 34 25.50 6.80 -10.26
CA TYR A 34 25.68 7.37 -11.59
C TYR A 34 25.21 8.82 -11.59
N ASP A 35 26.17 9.76 -11.63
CA ASP A 35 25.91 11.20 -11.56
C ASP A 35 26.08 11.87 -12.93
N GLU A 36 25.02 11.90 -13.76
CA GLU A 36 25.05 12.62 -15.05
C GLU A 36 25.16 14.14 -14.83
N SER A 37 24.67 14.63 -13.69
CA SER A 37 24.59 16.07 -13.40
C SER A 37 25.93 16.69 -13.01
N GLY A 38 26.85 15.88 -12.48
CA GLY A 38 28.10 16.32 -11.86
C GLY A 38 27.90 17.12 -10.57
N ARG A 39 26.69 17.17 -10.02
CA ARG A 39 26.34 18.00 -8.85
C ARG A 39 26.81 17.42 -7.53
N LEU A 40 27.21 16.15 -7.47
CA LEU A 40 27.86 15.61 -6.27
C LEU A 40 29.27 16.17 -6.09
N GLY A 41 30.01 16.38 -7.18
CA GLY A 41 31.35 16.97 -7.16
C GLY A 41 32.26 16.36 -6.09
N LYS A 42 32.65 17.16 -5.09
CA LYS A 42 33.52 16.74 -3.98
C LYS A 42 32.85 15.81 -2.95
N ASP A 43 31.52 15.80 -2.92
CA ASP A 43 30.72 15.05 -1.95
C ASP A 43 30.36 13.64 -2.45
N TYR A 44 30.79 13.29 -3.68
CA TYR A 44 30.57 11.97 -4.30
C TYR A 44 31.02 10.82 -3.40
N ASP A 45 32.26 10.86 -2.89
CA ASP A 45 32.79 9.78 -2.05
C ASP A 45 32.04 9.66 -0.72
N ALA A 46 31.60 10.77 -0.14
CA ALA A 46 30.81 10.76 1.08
C ALA A 46 29.44 10.10 0.85
N CYS A 47 28.77 10.46 -0.25
CA CYS A 47 27.49 9.89 -0.66
C CYS A 47 27.63 8.39 -0.97
N LEU A 48 28.64 7.99 -1.74
CA LEU A 48 28.87 6.59 -2.09
C LEU A 48 29.17 5.75 -0.84
N ASN A 49 30.01 6.24 0.08
CA ASN A 49 30.27 5.55 1.35
C ASN A 49 29.01 5.43 2.21
N ARG A 50 28.15 6.44 2.22
CA ARG A 50 26.88 6.42 2.95
C ARG A 50 25.91 5.38 2.38
N LEU A 51 25.81 5.27 1.05
CA LEU A 51 25.01 4.23 0.39
C LEU A 51 25.61 2.85 0.62
N GLN A 52 26.94 2.71 0.58
CA GLN A 52 27.61 1.43 0.84
C GLN A 52 27.33 0.95 2.26
N LYS A 53 27.29 1.86 3.24
CA LYS A 53 26.89 1.53 4.61
C LYS A 53 25.44 1.02 4.67
N ALA A 54 24.52 1.67 3.98
CA ALA A 54 23.12 1.24 3.90
C ALA A 54 23.00 -0.14 3.22
N ALA A 55 23.69 -0.33 2.10
CA ALA A 55 23.73 -1.60 1.37
C ALA A 55 24.27 -2.75 2.25
N SER A 56 25.39 -2.53 2.94
CA SER A 56 25.99 -3.52 3.83
C SER A 56 25.10 -3.83 5.06
N LYS A 57 24.40 -2.82 5.61
CA LYS A 57 23.48 -3.04 6.75
C LYS A 57 22.27 -3.87 6.36
N THR A 58 21.67 -3.54 5.22
CA THR A 58 20.45 -4.18 4.72
C THR A 58 20.72 -5.51 4.03
N ASN A 59 21.97 -5.77 3.64
CA ASN A 59 22.37 -6.83 2.73
C ASN A 59 21.59 -6.79 1.40
N MET A 60 21.33 -5.58 0.91
CA MET A 60 20.63 -5.31 -0.34
C MET A 60 21.43 -4.31 -1.19
N ASN A 61 21.39 -4.45 -2.51
CA ASN A 61 22.05 -3.51 -3.41
C ASN A 61 21.33 -2.17 -3.40
N VAL A 62 22.07 -1.07 -3.46
CA VAL A 62 21.50 0.28 -3.45
C VAL A 62 22.15 1.10 -4.56
N ALA A 63 21.36 1.66 -5.47
CA ALA A 63 21.87 2.56 -6.49
C ALA A 63 21.15 3.90 -6.49
N VAL A 64 21.87 4.94 -6.92
CA VAL A 64 21.30 6.24 -7.25
C VAL A 64 21.72 6.62 -8.66
N VAL A 65 20.76 7.01 -9.49
CA VAL A 65 20.95 7.57 -10.82
C VAL A 65 20.47 9.00 -10.80
N ILE A 66 21.35 9.95 -11.07
CA ILE A 66 21.03 11.38 -11.10
C ILE A 66 20.95 11.79 -12.56
N GLY A 67 19.72 11.94 -13.05
CA GLY A 67 19.43 12.25 -14.45
C GLY A 67 19.18 13.73 -14.69
N VAL A 68 19.57 14.23 -15.87
CA VAL A 68 19.34 15.64 -16.28
C VAL A 68 18.58 15.77 -17.59
N GLU A 69 18.39 14.68 -18.32
CA GLU A 69 17.69 14.70 -19.60
C GLU A 69 16.17 14.79 -19.41
N ASN A 70 15.52 15.50 -20.33
CA ASN A 70 14.06 15.57 -20.35
C ASN A 70 13.49 14.26 -20.89
N ARG A 71 13.04 13.40 -19.96
CA ARG A 71 12.44 12.08 -20.23
C ARG A 71 11.00 12.06 -19.72
N THR A 72 10.15 11.26 -20.37
CA THR A 72 8.79 10.99 -19.86
C THR A 72 8.83 10.09 -18.65
N ASP A 73 7.79 10.13 -17.82
CA ASP A 73 7.71 9.35 -16.59
C ASP A 73 7.89 7.85 -16.87
N ILE A 74 7.17 7.31 -17.85
CA ILE A 74 7.29 5.91 -18.31
C ILE A 74 8.73 5.56 -18.72
N THR A 75 9.46 6.50 -19.33
CA THR A 75 10.85 6.29 -19.73
C THR A 75 11.78 6.24 -18.52
N ILE A 76 11.52 7.07 -17.51
CA ILE A 76 12.25 7.09 -16.24
C ILE A 76 12.01 5.79 -15.48
N GLU A 77 10.77 5.33 -15.37
CA GLU A 77 10.42 4.04 -14.75
C GLU A 77 11.18 2.88 -15.41
N SER A 78 11.11 2.80 -16.74
CA SER A 78 11.77 1.74 -17.52
C SER A 78 13.30 1.82 -17.42
N LEU A 79 13.87 3.03 -17.40
CA LEU A 79 15.30 3.24 -17.24
C LEU A 79 15.75 2.83 -15.84
N ALA A 80 14.98 3.14 -14.79
CA ALA A 80 15.31 2.75 -13.42
C ALA A 80 15.35 1.22 -13.27
N VAL A 81 14.33 0.52 -13.76
CA VAL A 81 14.25 -0.95 -13.78
C VAL A 81 15.41 -1.57 -14.56
N THR A 82 15.62 -1.11 -15.80
CA THR A 82 16.68 -1.63 -16.67
C THR A 82 18.07 -1.38 -16.08
N SER A 83 18.29 -0.18 -15.54
CA SER A 83 19.57 0.18 -14.90
C SER A 83 19.84 -0.70 -13.67
N TYR A 84 18.82 -1.00 -12.87
CA TYR A 84 18.97 -1.92 -11.74
C TYR A 84 19.38 -3.33 -12.22
N ASP A 85 18.66 -3.85 -13.22
CA ASP A 85 18.91 -5.18 -13.77
C ASP A 85 20.31 -5.30 -14.37
N GLU A 86 20.79 -4.27 -15.06
CA GLU A 86 22.15 -4.23 -15.63
C GLU A 86 23.23 -4.15 -14.55
N LEU A 87 23.00 -3.40 -13.48
CA LEU A 87 23.97 -3.21 -12.40
C LEU A 87 24.08 -4.43 -11.47
N PHE A 88 22.95 -5.04 -11.12
CA PHE A 88 22.88 -6.02 -10.04
C PHE A 88 22.26 -7.36 -10.42
N GLY A 89 21.55 -7.41 -11.55
CA GLY A 89 20.85 -8.60 -12.03
C GLY A 89 19.43 -8.70 -11.48
N LYS A 90 18.53 -9.22 -12.35
CA LYS A 90 17.07 -9.26 -12.17
C LYS A 90 16.53 -9.85 -10.87
N ASN A 91 17.25 -10.80 -10.27
CA ASN A 91 16.81 -11.50 -9.05
C ASN A 91 17.60 -11.08 -7.80
N SER A 92 18.39 -10.02 -7.91
CA SER A 92 19.14 -9.50 -6.76
C SER A 92 18.24 -8.64 -5.88
N SER A 93 18.46 -8.67 -4.56
CA SER A 93 17.66 -7.88 -3.62
C SER A 93 18.23 -6.47 -3.49
N GLY A 94 17.39 -5.45 -3.62
CA GLY A 94 17.86 -4.07 -3.65
C GLY A 94 16.88 -3.07 -4.22
N LEU A 95 17.33 -1.83 -4.24
CA LEU A 95 16.59 -0.70 -4.78
C LEU A 95 17.49 0.24 -5.57
N LEU A 96 16.90 0.93 -6.53
CA LEU A 96 17.54 2.02 -7.27
C LEU A 96 16.63 3.24 -7.25
N TYR A 97 17.19 4.38 -6.84
CA TYR A 97 16.55 5.68 -6.92
C TYR A 97 17.03 6.43 -8.16
N TYR A 98 16.11 6.68 -9.08
CA TYR A 98 16.30 7.63 -10.17
C TYR A 98 15.83 9.01 -9.70
N MET A 99 16.79 9.90 -9.50
CA MET A 99 16.60 11.31 -9.17
C MET A 99 16.59 12.11 -10.47
N ASP A 100 15.41 12.59 -10.86
CA ASP A 100 15.27 13.45 -12.01
C ASP A 100 15.55 14.89 -11.60
N LEU A 101 16.54 15.51 -12.21
CA LEU A 101 16.88 16.93 -12.02
C LEU A 101 16.53 17.76 -13.27
N LYS A 102 15.67 17.25 -14.16
CA LYS A 102 15.10 18.06 -15.25
C LYS A 102 14.27 19.20 -14.64
N GLY A 103 14.30 20.37 -15.29
CA GLY A 103 13.77 21.63 -14.77
C GLY A 103 12.35 21.61 -14.16
N TYR A 104 11.34 22.12 -14.87
CA TYR A 104 10.09 22.61 -14.25
C TYR A 104 9.11 21.56 -13.70
N SER A 105 9.37 20.26 -13.90
CA SER A 105 8.47 19.18 -13.44
C SER A 105 9.26 17.86 -13.34
N PRO A 106 10.19 17.76 -12.38
CA PRO A 106 10.95 16.53 -12.19
C PRO A 106 10.04 15.35 -11.82
N TYR A 107 10.39 14.17 -12.31
CA TYR A 107 9.72 12.92 -11.93
C TYR A 107 10.75 11.92 -11.42
N ASP A 108 10.74 11.72 -10.12
CA ASP A 108 11.60 10.79 -9.43
C ASP A 108 10.98 9.38 -9.43
N TYR A 109 11.82 8.35 -9.38
CA TYR A 109 11.34 6.97 -9.31
C TYR A 109 12.25 6.08 -8.48
N ILE A 110 11.66 5.28 -7.59
CA ILE A 110 12.38 4.24 -6.85
C ILE A 110 11.87 2.90 -7.37
N THR A 111 12.77 2.09 -7.93
CA THR A 111 12.49 0.68 -8.24
C THR A 111 13.00 -0.22 -7.12
N THR A 112 12.28 -1.32 -6.87
CA THR A 112 12.64 -2.34 -5.88
C THR A 112 12.65 -3.72 -6.52
N SER A 113 13.57 -4.57 -6.08
CA SER A 113 13.70 -5.95 -6.54
C SER A 113 14.02 -6.91 -5.39
N GLY A 114 13.57 -8.15 -5.52
CA GLY A 114 13.83 -9.22 -4.56
C GLY A 114 13.28 -8.93 -3.16
N MET A 115 14.10 -9.05 -2.13
CA MET A 115 13.63 -8.82 -0.75
C MET A 115 13.20 -7.37 -0.49
N ALA A 116 13.66 -6.41 -1.30
CA ALA A 116 13.36 -5.00 -1.10
C ALA A 116 11.86 -4.68 -1.16
N HIS A 117 11.09 -5.39 -1.98
CA HIS A 117 9.62 -5.21 -2.07
C HIS A 117 8.90 -5.31 -0.73
N PHE A 118 9.41 -6.16 0.16
CA PHE A 118 8.78 -6.39 1.47
C PHE A 118 9.12 -5.30 2.50
N PHE A 119 10.25 -4.61 2.33
CA PHE A 119 10.68 -3.56 3.26
C PHE A 119 10.29 -2.16 2.79
N TYR A 120 10.30 -1.92 1.49
CA TYR A 120 9.99 -0.62 0.87
C TYR A 120 8.70 -0.76 0.06
N THR A 121 7.60 -0.62 0.78
CA THR A 121 6.26 -0.90 0.27
C THR A 121 5.71 0.27 -0.54
N ASN A 122 4.84 -0.04 -1.49
CA ASN A 122 4.16 0.92 -2.37
C ASN A 122 2.65 0.66 -2.42
N SER A 123 2.08 0.26 -1.29
CA SER A 123 0.67 -0.14 -1.19
C SER A 123 -0.19 0.99 -0.64
N ALA A 124 -1.48 1.01 -0.98
CA ALA A 124 -2.39 2.04 -0.49
C ALA A 124 -2.56 2.07 1.05
N GLU A 125 -2.20 1.00 1.75
CA GLU A 125 -2.28 0.92 3.23
C GLU A 125 -0.96 1.29 3.91
N ASP A 126 0.18 1.09 3.23
CA ASP A 126 1.52 1.42 3.69
C ASP A 126 2.38 1.70 2.44
N ASP A 127 2.54 2.99 2.11
CA ASP A 127 3.37 3.47 1.00
C ASP A 127 4.64 4.11 1.58
N ARG A 128 5.62 3.26 1.85
CA ARG A 128 6.90 3.69 2.37
C ARG A 128 7.69 4.43 1.31
N ILE A 129 7.57 4.06 0.04
CA ILE A 129 8.28 4.75 -1.05
C ILE A 129 7.84 6.22 -1.15
N ASP A 130 6.55 6.50 -1.08
CA ASP A 130 6.03 7.88 -1.05
C ASP A 130 6.58 8.66 0.17
N ALA A 131 6.61 8.03 1.35
CA ALA A 131 7.19 8.62 2.55
C ALA A 131 8.71 8.86 2.44
N MET A 132 9.44 8.01 1.72
CA MET A 132 10.85 8.23 1.41
C MET A 132 11.03 9.49 0.54
N PHE A 133 10.15 9.69 -0.46
CA PHE A 133 10.17 10.91 -1.27
C PHE A 133 9.86 12.15 -0.43
N ASP A 134 8.82 12.11 0.40
CA ASP A 134 8.48 13.20 1.33
C ASP A 134 9.67 13.60 2.23
N ALA A 135 10.50 12.63 2.63
CA ALA A 135 11.70 12.87 3.43
C ALA A 135 12.84 13.52 2.63
N MET A 136 12.97 13.18 1.34
CA MET A 136 14.00 13.71 0.44
C MET A 136 13.65 15.09 -0.15
N ASP A 137 12.37 15.38 -0.34
CA ASP A 137 11.86 16.61 -0.95
C ASP A 137 12.44 17.92 -0.37
N PRO A 138 12.63 18.07 0.96
CA PRO A 138 13.23 19.27 1.53
C PRO A 138 14.63 19.59 1.01
N TYR A 139 15.37 18.59 0.51
CA TYR A 139 16.69 18.77 -0.10
C TYR A 139 16.60 19.05 -1.61
N LEU A 140 15.50 18.68 -2.25
CA LEU A 140 15.30 18.78 -3.69
C LEU A 140 14.43 19.99 -4.08
N TYR A 141 13.95 20.74 -3.08
CA TYR A 141 13.18 21.96 -3.26
C TYR A 141 13.89 23.18 -2.62
N PRO A 142 13.85 24.38 -3.24
CA PRO A 142 13.20 24.69 -4.51
C PRO A 142 13.99 24.19 -5.72
N ILE A 143 13.26 23.82 -6.78
CA ILE A 143 13.82 23.43 -8.07
C ILE A 143 14.79 24.51 -8.58
N GLY A 144 15.97 24.07 -9.04
CA GLY A 144 17.09 24.92 -9.45
C GLY A 144 18.03 25.33 -8.31
N SER A 145 17.78 24.91 -7.07
CA SER A 145 18.68 25.11 -5.92
C SER A 145 18.75 23.85 -5.05
N GLU A 146 18.70 22.68 -5.69
CA GLU A 146 18.67 21.38 -5.03
C GLU A 146 20.01 21.04 -4.34
N ASP A 147 19.94 20.59 -3.08
CA ASP A 147 21.00 19.94 -2.32
C ASP A 147 21.05 18.44 -2.67
N VAL A 148 21.62 18.15 -3.84
CA VAL A 148 21.75 16.77 -4.36
C VAL A 148 22.51 15.85 -3.38
N PRO A 149 23.65 16.26 -2.79
CA PRO A 149 24.30 15.45 -1.75
C PRO A 149 23.38 15.17 -0.55
N GLY A 150 22.68 16.19 -0.04
CA GLY A 150 21.73 16.03 1.06
C GLY A 150 20.62 15.01 0.76
N ALA A 151 20.04 15.07 -0.43
CA ALA A 151 19.02 14.13 -0.87
C ALA A 151 19.54 12.67 -0.93
N VAL A 152 20.75 12.45 -1.45
CA VAL A 152 21.36 11.11 -1.47
C VAL A 152 21.65 10.59 -0.06
N MET A 153 22.09 11.47 0.85
CA MET A 153 22.33 11.10 2.25
C MET A 153 21.03 10.74 2.97
N GLN A 154 19.95 11.49 2.73
CA GLN A 154 18.62 11.22 3.26
C GLN A 154 18.05 9.91 2.70
N PHE A 155 18.16 9.66 1.40
CA PHE A 155 17.74 8.41 0.79
C PHE A 155 18.37 7.19 1.51
N ALA A 156 19.67 7.26 1.77
CA ALA A 156 20.38 6.20 2.48
C ALA A 156 19.93 6.05 3.94
N GLU A 157 19.44 7.12 4.57
CA GLU A 157 18.84 7.08 5.92
C GLU A 157 17.49 6.38 5.90
N GLU A 158 16.63 6.73 4.95
CA GLU A 158 15.34 6.08 4.77
C GLU A 158 15.47 4.57 4.45
N VAL A 159 16.45 4.20 3.63
CA VAL A 159 16.78 2.79 3.37
C VAL A 159 17.06 2.03 4.67
N GLU A 160 17.92 2.59 5.54
CA GLU A 160 18.21 1.96 6.82
C GLU A 160 17.03 1.98 7.78
N TYR A 161 16.25 3.07 7.78
CA TYR A 161 15.10 3.25 8.66
C TYR A 161 14.01 2.22 8.40
N TYR A 162 13.59 2.05 7.14
CA TYR A 162 12.55 1.08 6.81
C TYR A 162 13.03 -0.37 6.85
N PHE A 163 14.33 -0.61 6.68
CA PHE A 163 14.91 -1.90 6.99
C PHE A 163 14.80 -2.24 8.48
N ASP A 164 15.17 -1.30 9.36
CA ASP A 164 15.08 -1.47 10.82
C ASP A 164 13.63 -1.60 11.30
N ALA A 165 12.69 -0.90 10.65
CA ALA A 165 11.25 -1.01 10.92
C ALA A 165 10.70 -2.42 10.60
N GLY A 166 11.39 -3.17 9.75
CA GLY A 166 11.01 -4.51 9.34
C GLY A 166 9.86 -4.53 8.34
N ILE A 167 9.51 -5.74 7.92
CA ILE A 167 8.43 -6.00 6.97
C ILE A 167 7.08 -5.77 7.68
N PRO A 168 6.14 -5.00 7.10
CA PRO A 168 4.83 -4.82 7.71
C PRO A 168 4.08 -6.15 7.86
N GLU A 169 3.32 -6.26 8.95
CA GLU A 169 2.56 -7.48 9.23
C GLU A 169 1.53 -7.76 8.13
N HIS A 170 1.50 -9.01 7.65
CA HIS A 170 0.63 -9.46 6.56
C HIS A 170 0.81 -8.70 5.23
N TYR A 171 1.96 -8.03 5.03
CA TYR A 171 2.26 -7.41 3.76
C TYR A 171 2.38 -8.46 2.63
N PHE A 172 1.82 -8.11 1.48
CA PHE A 172 1.94 -8.88 0.26
C PHE A 172 2.05 -7.93 -0.92
N TYR A 173 2.70 -8.37 -1.98
CA TYR A 173 2.66 -7.69 -3.27
C TYR A 173 2.23 -8.66 -4.36
N TYR A 174 1.77 -8.10 -5.47
CA TYR A 174 1.40 -8.86 -6.67
C TYR A 174 2.45 -8.58 -7.75
N ASP A 175 2.94 -9.64 -8.38
CA ASP A 175 3.93 -9.57 -9.45
C ASP A 175 3.24 -9.84 -10.80
N ASP A 176 3.26 -8.86 -11.70
CA ASP A 176 2.56 -8.96 -12.99
C ASP A 176 3.19 -10.00 -13.94
N GLU A 177 4.49 -10.27 -13.82
CA GLU A 177 5.23 -11.19 -14.69
C GLU A 177 4.90 -12.65 -14.38
N THR A 178 4.97 -13.01 -13.10
CA THR A 178 4.66 -14.36 -12.60
C THR A 178 3.16 -14.57 -12.37
N ARG A 179 2.39 -13.46 -12.24
CA ARG A 179 0.96 -13.44 -11.91
C ARG A 179 0.64 -14.06 -10.55
N LEU A 180 1.57 -13.94 -9.61
CA LEU A 180 1.47 -14.51 -8.26
C LEU A 180 1.50 -13.41 -7.21
N TYR A 181 0.87 -13.70 -6.08
CA TYR A 181 0.99 -12.94 -4.85
C TYR A 181 2.18 -13.47 -4.04
N TYR A 182 3.01 -12.56 -3.55
CA TYR A 182 4.19 -12.85 -2.76
C TYR A 182 3.97 -12.38 -1.32
N THR A 183 4.32 -13.23 -0.36
CA THR A 183 4.17 -13.00 1.08
C THR A 183 5.41 -13.44 1.83
N MET A 184 5.70 -12.80 2.95
CA MET A 184 6.73 -13.29 3.87
C MET A 184 6.12 -14.32 4.82
N GLY A 185 6.66 -15.54 4.82
CA GLY A 185 6.28 -16.56 5.81
C GLY A 185 6.89 -16.28 7.18
N GLU A 186 6.28 -16.80 8.25
CA GLU A 186 6.82 -16.75 9.62
C GLU A 186 8.22 -17.39 9.74
N ASP A 187 8.56 -18.29 8.80
CA ASP A 187 9.85 -18.94 8.67
C ASP A 187 10.92 -18.08 7.96
N GLY A 188 10.57 -16.84 7.57
CA GLY A 188 11.45 -15.93 6.85
C GLY A 188 11.62 -16.26 5.36
N ASN A 189 10.89 -17.25 4.85
CA ASN A 189 10.90 -17.62 3.44
C ASN A 189 9.76 -16.95 2.68
N VAL A 190 10.05 -16.56 1.45
CA VAL A 190 9.06 -16.01 0.53
C VAL A 190 8.10 -17.11 0.08
N LYS A 191 6.80 -16.87 0.26
CA LYS A 191 5.71 -17.77 -0.16
C LYS A 191 4.92 -17.14 -1.29
N THR A 192 4.57 -17.95 -2.28
CA THR A 192 3.77 -17.52 -3.43
C THR A 192 2.37 -18.13 -3.41
N SER A 193 1.39 -17.38 -3.94
CA SER A 193 -0.02 -17.79 -4.02
C SER A 193 -0.67 -17.29 -5.30
N ASN A 194 -1.59 -18.06 -5.88
CA ASN A 194 -2.39 -17.62 -7.03
C ASN A 194 -3.56 -16.71 -6.63
N SER A 195 -3.94 -16.68 -5.35
CA SER A 195 -5.03 -15.86 -4.84
C SER A 195 -4.53 -14.84 -3.83
N LYS A 196 -5.20 -13.68 -3.80
CA LYS A 196 -4.91 -12.60 -2.86
C LYS A 196 -4.90 -13.19 -1.44
N PRO A 197 -3.78 -13.09 -0.70
CA PRO A 197 -3.72 -13.57 0.66
C PRO A 197 -4.72 -12.77 1.48
N TYR A 198 -5.69 -13.46 2.06
CA TYR A 198 -6.64 -12.85 2.96
C TYR A 198 -6.00 -12.73 4.33
N ARG A 199 -6.08 -11.53 4.89
CA ARG A 199 -5.86 -11.33 6.31
C ARG A 199 -6.92 -12.16 7.04
N ASP A 200 -6.49 -13.13 7.85
CA ASP A 200 -7.39 -14.02 8.58
C ASP A 200 -8.12 -13.24 9.68
N ASN A 201 -9.14 -12.49 9.27
CA ASN A 201 -10.01 -11.73 10.16
C ASN A 201 -11.13 -12.61 10.72
N SER A 202 -11.00 -13.95 10.68
CA SER A 202 -12.03 -14.89 11.17
C SER A 202 -12.46 -14.60 12.60
N VAL A 203 -11.53 -14.16 13.46
CA VAL A 203 -11.81 -13.75 14.84
C VAL A 203 -12.69 -12.50 14.89
N ILE A 204 -12.40 -11.47 14.10
CA ILE A 204 -13.19 -10.23 14.03
C ILE A 204 -14.58 -10.52 13.46
N ILE A 205 -14.66 -11.34 12.42
CA ILE A 205 -15.93 -11.75 11.81
C ILE A 205 -16.76 -12.56 12.81
N MET A 206 -16.15 -13.48 13.56
CA MET A 206 -16.82 -14.27 14.60
C MET A 206 -17.34 -13.37 15.74
N ILE A 207 -16.52 -12.43 16.23
CA ILE A 207 -16.91 -11.47 17.27
C ILE A 207 -18.08 -10.61 16.78
N THR A 208 -17.98 -10.08 15.56
CA THR A 208 -19.04 -9.26 14.95
C THR A 208 -20.33 -10.07 14.87
N PHE A 209 -20.28 -11.30 14.36
CA PHE A 209 -21.44 -12.18 14.27
C PHE A 209 -22.09 -12.46 15.63
N MET A 210 -21.29 -12.65 16.69
CA MET A 210 -21.77 -12.86 18.05
C MET A 210 -22.55 -11.63 18.56
N PHE A 211 -22.00 -10.42 18.40
CA PHE A 211 -22.68 -9.19 18.79
C PHE A 211 -23.98 -8.96 18.00
N THR A 212 -23.99 -9.25 16.70
CA THR A 212 -25.21 -9.14 15.88
C THR A 212 -26.30 -10.10 16.36
N MET A 213 -25.94 -11.33 16.77
CA MET A 213 -26.89 -12.30 17.32
C MET A 213 -27.48 -11.85 18.66
N VAL A 214 -26.68 -11.28 19.55
CA VAL A 214 -27.17 -10.72 20.81
C VAL A 214 -28.13 -9.55 20.56
N GLY A 215 -27.79 -8.65 19.62
CA GLY A 215 -28.65 -7.53 19.23
C GLY A 215 -30.00 -8.00 18.66
N LEU A 216 -29.96 -9.01 17.78
CA LEU A 216 -31.18 -9.63 17.22
C LEU A 216 -32.06 -10.21 18.34
N LEU A 217 -31.45 -10.90 19.31
CA LEU A 217 -32.16 -11.54 20.41
C LEU A 217 -32.87 -10.51 21.30
N VAL A 218 -32.20 -9.41 21.63
CA VAL A 218 -32.81 -8.29 22.38
C VAL A 218 -33.97 -7.67 21.59
N ALA A 219 -33.80 -7.42 20.29
CA ALA A 219 -34.85 -6.87 19.44
C ALA A 219 -36.09 -7.78 19.39
N VAL A 220 -35.90 -9.10 19.29
CA VAL A 220 -36.99 -10.07 19.34
C VAL A 220 -37.73 -10.03 20.68
N ILE A 221 -37.00 -10.00 21.80
CA ILE A 221 -37.62 -9.91 23.14
C ILE A 221 -38.47 -8.64 23.26
N VAL A 222 -37.93 -7.49 22.85
CA VAL A 222 -38.64 -6.20 22.90
C VAL A 222 -39.87 -6.24 22.01
N PHE A 223 -39.77 -6.77 20.79
CA PHE A 223 -40.90 -6.91 19.88
C PHE A 223 -42.05 -7.73 20.50
N PHE A 224 -41.75 -8.89 21.09
CA PHE A 224 -42.75 -9.71 21.77
C PHE A 224 -43.30 -9.05 23.04
N ALA A 225 -42.47 -8.32 23.79
CA ALA A 225 -42.91 -7.55 24.95
C ALA A 225 -43.90 -6.45 24.55
N VAL A 226 -43.60 -5.69 23.48
CA VAL A 226 -44.51 -4.67 22.94
C VAL A 226 -45.79 -5.31 22.41
N LYS A 227 -45.69 -6.35 21.58
CA LYS A 227 -46.85 -7.04 21.02
C LYS A 227 -47.78 -7.61 22.10
N SER A 228 -47.22 -8.22 23.16
CA SER A 228 -48.02 -8.78 24.26
C SER A 228 -48.68 -7.71 25.14
N ARG A 229 -48.05 -6.54 25.29
CA ARG A 229 -48.59 -5.40 26.04
C ARG A 229 -49.54 -4.54 25.20
N TYR A 230 -49.48 -4.64 23.87
CA TYR A 230 -50.30 -3.87 22.97
C TYR A 230 -51.76 -4.35 22.99
N LYS A 231 -52.58 -3.75 23.84
CA LYS A 231 -54.03 -3.92 23.79
C LYS A 231 -54.60 -2.94 22.77
N PHE A 232 -55.15 -3.49 21.67
CA PHE A 232 -55.92 -2.73 20.70
C PHE A 232 -57.07 -2.04 21.43
N LYS A 233 -57.04 -0.71 21.52
CA LYS A 233 -58.18 0.04 22.04
C LYS A 233 -59.31 -0.14 21.02
N TYR A 234 -60.38 -0.82 21.40
CA TYR A 234 -61.56 -1.03 20.58
C TYR A 234 -62.00 0.28 19.91
N SER A 235 -62.49 0.20 18.67
CA SER A 235 -63.09 1.34 18.01
C SER A 235 -64.21 1.90 18.89
N LEU A 236 -64.08 3.16 19.28
CA LEU A 236 -65.14 3.89 19.96
C LEU A 236 -66.37 3.90 19.04
N SER A 237 -67.48 3.30 19.48
CA SER A 237 -68.74 3.36 18.75
C SER A 237 -69.10 4.84 18.50
N PRO A 238 -69.46 5.25 17.26
CA PRO A 238 -69.87 6.61 16.94
C PRO A 238 -71.00 7.15 17.84
N THR A 239 -71.76 6.25 18.48
CA THR A 239 -72.83 6.59 19.43
C THR A 239 -72.36 7.32 20.69
N ASN A 240 -71.08 7.22 21.07
CA ASN A 240 -70.55 7.95 22.22
C ASN A 240 -70.22 9.42 21.93
N TYR A 241 -70.23 9.83 20.65
CA TYR A 241 -70.01 11.24 20.25
C TYR A 241 -71.33 12.01 20.10
N VAL A 242 -72.48 11.35 20.14
CA VAL A 242 -73.78 11.97 19.84
C VAL A 242 -74.69 11.87 21.06
N ASN A 243 -74.84 12.98 21.78
CA ASN A 243 -75.86 13.12 22.81
C ASN A 243 -77.24 13.34 22.16
N ARG A 244 -77.99 12.24 21.96
CA ARG A 244 -79.30 12.25 21.28
C ARG A 244 -80.35 13.21 21.87
N LYS A 245 -80.16 13.72 23.10
CA LYS A 245 -81.13 14.65 23.72
C LYS A 245 -80.89 16.12 23.39
N ASN A 246 -79.69 16.49 22.94
CA ASN A 246 -79.28 17.89 22.78
C ASN A 246 -78.77 18.24 21.36
N VAL A 247 -79.04 17.38 20.36
CA VAL A 247 -78.56 17.61 18.99
C VAL A 247 -79.74 17.54 18.03
N GLU A 248 -80.19 18.70 17.55
CA GLU A 248 -81.06 18.80 16.38
C GLU A 248 -80.19 18.78 15.12
N PHE A 249 -80.32 17.72 14.32
CA PHE A 249 -79.62 17.61 13.04
C PHE A 249 -80.34 18.46 12.00
N TYR A 250 -79.76 19.60 11.65
CA TYR A 250 -80.18 20.37 10.48
C TYR A 250 -79.42 19.85 9.25
N ASN A 251 -80.15 19.34 8.27
CA ASN A 251 -79.58 18.98 6.97
C ASN A 251 -79.22 20.26 6.21
N GLN A 252 -77.95 20.66 6.29
CA GLN A 252 -77.37 21.64 5.38
C GLN A 252 -76.57 20.89 4.30
N TYR A 253 -76.93 21.14 3.04
CA TYR A 253 -76.16 20.67 1.89
C TYR A 253 -75.17 21.78 1.53
N ASP A 254 -73.88 21.51 1.74
CA ASP A 254 -72.81 22.37 1.25
C ASP A 254 -72.28 21.79 -0.06
N ASN A 255 -72.61 22.42 -1.18
CA ASN A 255 -72.10 22.03 -2.48
C ASN A 255 -70.71 22.63 -2.63
N PHE A 256 -69.70 21.78 -2.49
CA PHE A 256 -68.31 22.14 -2.70
C PHE A 256 -68.09 22.52 -4.17
N VAL A 257 -68.13 23.82 -4.51
CA VAL A 257 -68.13 24.25 -5.91
C VAL A 257 -66.71 24.28 -6.49
N HIS A 258 -65.69 24.71 -5.74
CA HIS A 258 -64.33 24.83 -6.28
C HIS A 258 -63.24 24.62 -5.23
N ALA A 259 -62.23 23.81 -5.58
CA ALA A 259 -60.94 23.75 -4.90
C ALA A 259 -59.90 24.51 -5.73
N HIS A 260 -59.21 25.47 -5.12
CA HIS A 260 -58.02 26.09 -5.70
C HIS A 260 -56.78 25.49 -5.04
N THR A 261 -55.93 24.85 -5.84
CA THR A 261 -54.62 24.35 -5.42
C THR A 261 -53.55 25.18 -6.10
N SER A 262 -52.69 25.86 -5.35
CA SER A 262 -51.47 26.48 -5.87
C SER A 262 -50.26 25.58 -5.57
N LYS A 263 -49.38 25.40 -6.56
CA LYS A 263 -48.06 24.77 -6.39
C LYS A 263 -47.00 25.83 -6.59
N VAL A 264 -46.05 25.91 -5.65
CA VAL A 264 -44.84 26.73 -5.78
C VAL A 264 -43.65 25.76 -5.79
N PRO A 265 -42.76 25.80 -6.81
CA PRO A 265 -41.53 25.01 -6.80
C PRO A 265 -40.52 25.61 -5.81
N LEU A 266 -39.87 24.75 -5.04
CA LEU A 266 -38.72 25.09 -4.21
C LEU A 266 -37.45 24.83 -5.02
N ASN A 267 -36.71 25.88 -5.36
CA ASN A 267 -35.32 25.76 -5.83
C ASN A 267 -34.42 25.56 -4.62
N SER A 268 -33.60 24.52 -4.65
CA SER A 268 -32.50 24.31 -3.71
C SER A 268 -31.18 24.32 -4.48
N ASP A 269 -30.62 25.52 -4.64
CA ASP A 269 -29.19 25.67 -4.90
C ASP A 269 -28.46 25.59 -3.57
N SER A 270 -27.60 24.58 -3.42
CA SER A 270 -26.55 24.58 -2.40
C SER A 270 -25.26 24.14 -3.06
N GLY A 271 -24.48 25.14 -3.46
CA GLY A 271 -23.07 24.97 -3.76
C GLY A 271 -22.31 24.52 -2.52
N SER A 272 -21.46 23.53 -2.68
CA SER A 272 -20.33 23.30 -1.78
C SER A 272 -19.13 22.97 -2.65
N GLY A 273 -18.24 23.95 -2.78
CA GLY A 273 -16.90 23.73 -3.29
C GLY A 273 -16.10 23.01 -2.23
N HIS A 274 -15.52 21.87 -2.60
CA HIS A 274 -14.40 21.28 -1.90
C HIS A 274 -13.24 21.22 -2.87
N ARG A 275 -12.21 22.02 -2.55
CA ARG A 275 -10.87 21.86 -3.07
C ARG A 275 -10.26 20.68 -2.30
N SER A 276 -10.06 19.56 -2.97
CA SER A 276 -9.14 18.53 -2.52
C SER A 276 -7.99 18.49 -3.51
N GLY A 277 -6.79 18.82 -3.03
CA GLY A 277 -5.55 18.57 -3.75
C GLY A 277 -5.48 17.09 -4.07
N GLY A 278 -5.33 16.77 -5.36
CA GLY A 278 -5.12 15.41 -5.81
C GLY A 278 -3.69 15.02 -5.52
N SER A 279 -3.49 14.19 -4.50
CA SER A 279 -2.34 13.28 -4.47
C SER A 279 -2.56 12.30 -5.60
N HIS A 280 -1.78 12.45 -6.68
CA HIS A 280 -1.78 11.49 -7.77
C HIS A 280 -1.05 10.24 -7.28
N HIS A 281 -1.82 9.28 -6.75
CA HIS A 281 -1.30 7.93 -6.51
C HIS A 281 -1.07 7.27 -7.87
N SER A 282 0.15 7.33 -8.38
CA SER A 282 0.61 6.41 -9.43
C SER A 282 0.77 5.04 -8.78
N GLY A 283 -0.27 4.21 -8.88
CA GLY A 283 -0.14 2.80 -8.57
C GLY A 283 0.95 2.20 -9.44
N GLY A 284 2.04 1.75 -8.82
CA GLY A 284 3.20 1.22 -9.50
C GLY A 284 2.82 0.09 -10.45
N HIS A 285 3.10 0.27 -11.73
CA HIS A 285 3.07 -0.82 -12.69
C HIS A 285 4.32 -1.67 -12.45
N SER A 286 4.15 -2.96 -12.10
CA SER A 286 5.31 -3.85 -11.98
C SER A 286 5.82 -4.20 -13.38
N HIS A 287 6.78 -3.44 -13.87
CA HIS A 287 7.42 -3.73 -15.15
C HIS A 287 8.60 -4.68 -14.92
N GLY A 288 8.46 -5.93 -15.39
CA GLY A 288 9.56 -6.92 -15.36
C GLY A 288 9.85 -7.57 -14.00
N GLY A 289 8.85 -7.68 -13.13
CA GLY A 289 9.02 -8.31 -11.79
C GLY A 289 9.64 -7.39 -10.74
N HIS A 290 9.74 -6.09 -11.05
CA HIS A 290 10.14 -5.05 -10.11
C HIS A 290 8.91 -4.37 -9.51
N GLY A 291 9.10 -3.81 -8.32
CA GLY A 291 8.14 -2.96 -7.64
C GLY A 291 8.68 -1.54 -7.66
N GLY A 292 7.98 -0.61 -7.04
CA GLY A 292 8.46 0.76 -7.03
C GLY A 292 7.35 1.78 -7.02
N GLY A 293 7.76 3.03 -6.85
CA GLY A 293 6.87 4.17 -6.83
C GLY A 293 7.55 5.37 -7.47
N GLY A 294 6.75 6.19 -8.14
CA GLY A 294 7.19 7.44 -8.72
C GLY A 294 6.58 8.64 -8.01
N HIS A 295 7.27 9.76 -8.11
CA HIS A 295 6.91 10.97 -7.40
C HIS A 295 7.25 12.21 -8.25
N HIS A 296 6.29 13.13 -8.36
CA HIS A 296 6.49 14.42 -9.00
C HIS A 296 6.76 15.49 -7.95
N ARG A 297 7.84 16.24 -8.16
CA ARG A 297 8.22 17.40 -7.34
C ARG A 297 7.78 18.73 -7.94
#